data_AF-A0A261EXY4-F1
#
_entry.id   AF-A0A261EXY4-F1
#
_cell.length_a   1.000
_cell.length_b   1.000
_cell.length_c   1.000
_cell.angle_alpha   90.00
_cell.angle_beta   90.00
_cell.angle_gamma   90.00
#
_symmetry.space_group_name_H-M   'P 1'
#
loop_
_entity.id
_entity.type
_entity.pdbx_description
1 polymer ?
#
loop_
_entity_poly.entity_id
_entity_poly.type
_entity_poly.pdbx_seq_one_letter_code
_entity_poly.pdbx_strand_id
1 'polypeptide(L)'
;MADETTQTDGTAVTAGAEPHGDAQEPERPQVDWKAKYEQAVAESRKWEERSKANRRQADQLKGEADAAKTDADRLKELEGKVAEYETAEQRDAWVKAAAAKYAIPTDILSLVSADSEEAMMDAAKTIGRHIHTGTHGQGSTPRHEAAGQKSREWVDELFAQL
;
A
#
# COMPACT_ATOMS: atom_id res chain seq x y z
N MET A 1 -10.83 -49.35 1.01
CA MET A 1 -12.19 -48.93 1.40
C MET A 1 -12.22 -48.96 2.91
N ALA A 2 -12.60 -47.84 3.52
CA ALA A 2 -12.63 -47.62 4.96
C ALA A 2 -13.69 -48.49 5.63
N ASP A 3 -13.48 -48.86 6.90
CA ASP A 3 -14.57 -49.22 7.79
C ASP A 3 -14.27 -48.66 9.19
N GLU A 4 -15.28 -47.95 9.70
CA GLU A 4 -15.36 -47.26 10.99
C GLU A 4 -15.33 -48.26 12.17
N THR A 5 -14.90 -47.80 13.35
CA THR A 5 -15.30 -48.45 14.60
C THR A 5 -15.80 -47.39 15.56
N THR A 6 -17.12 -47.23 15.56
CA THR A 6 -17.90 -46.44 16.52
C THR A 6 -18.20 -47.35 17.70
N GLN A 7 -17.71 -47.01 18.90
CA GLN A 7 -18.12 -47.66 20.13
C GLN A 7 -18.92 -46.69 20.99
N THR A 8 -20.23 -46.76 20.82
CA THR A 8 -21.22 -46.35 21.82
C THR A 8 -21.45 -47.53 22.76
N ASP A 9 -21.45 -47.32 24.06
CA ASP A 9 -22.41 -48.06 24.88
C ASP A 9 -22.80 -47.28 26.13
N GLY A 10 -24.10 -47.18 26.31
CA GLY A 10 -24.73 -46.74 27.54
C GLY A 10 -25.73 -47.80 27.93
N THR A 11 -25.79 -48.17 29.21
CA THR A 11 -26.95 -48.87 29.73
C THR A 11 -27.07 -48.65 31.24
N ALA A 12 -28.22 -48.11 31.64
CA ALA A 12 -28.69 -48.10 33.01
C ALA A 12 -29.76 -49.19 33.15
N VAL A 13 -29.69 -50.04 34.18
CA VAL A 13 -30.85 -50.73 34.80
C VAL A 13 -30.55 -51.02 36.28
N THR A 14 -31.56 -50.76 37.11
CA THR A 14 -31.64 -50.97 38.56
C THR A 14 -32.22 -52.33 38.96
N ALA A 15 -31.87 -52.75 40.19
CA ALA A 15 -32.64 -53.52 41.19
C ALA A 15 -32.43 -55.04 41.34
N GLY A 16 -32.00 -55.43 42.55
CA GLY A 16 -32.56 -56.58 43.30
C GLY A 16 -31.65 -57.78 43.58
N ALA A 17 -30.86 -57.73 44.66
CA ALA A 17 -30.55 -58.89 45.52
C ALA A 17 -29.74 -58.43 46.74
N GLU A 18 -30.29 -58.52 47.95
CA GLU A 18 -29.52 -58.44 49.20
C GLU A 18 -28.89 -59.80 49.50
N PRO A 19 -27.56 -59.90 49.68
CA PRO A 19 -26.97 -60.95 50.47
C PRO A 19 -26.70 -60.38 51.87
N HIS A 20 -27.55 -60.72 52.84
CA HIS A 20 -27.14 -60.62 54.23
C HIS A 20 -25.96 -61.58 54.44
N GLY A 21 -24.77 -61.02 54.62
CA GLY A 21 -23.57 -61.74 54.99
C GLY A 21 -22.54 -60.73 55.47
N ASP A 22 -22.11 -60.87 56.72
CA ASP A 22 -21.06 -60.09 57.37
C ASP A 22 -19.86 -59.88 56.44
N ALA A 23 -19.79 -58.72 55.80
CA ALA A 23 -18.62 -58.26 55.09
C ALA A 23 -18.09 -57.07 55.87
N GLN A 24 -16.96 -57.30 56.55
CA GLN A 24 -16.08 -56.29 57.14
C GLN A 24 -16.18 -54.98 56.34
N GLU A 25 -16.73 -53.92 56.94
CA GLU A 25 -16.75 -52.61 56.30
C GLU A 25 -15.31 -52.29 55.93
N PRO A 26 -14.96 -52.10 54.63
CA PRO A 26 -13.59 -51.78 54.27
C PRO A 26 -13.26 -50.50 55.02
N GLU A 27 -12.26 -50.55 55.90
CA GLU A 27 -11.81 -49.39 56.68
C GLU A 27 -11.64 -48.23 55.70
N ARG A 28 -12.57 -47.27 55.74
CA ARG A 28 -12.50 -46.12 54.85
C ARG A 28 -11.19 -45.42 55.23
N PRO A 29 -10.24 -45.24 54.30
CA PRO A 29 -8.98 -44.61 54.63
C PRO A 29 -9.30 -43.27 55.28
N GLN A 30 -8.85 -43.09 56.51
CA GLN A 30 -9.12 -41.89 57.29
C GLN A 30 -8.48 -40.73 56.53
N VAL A 31 -9.29 -39.97 55.81
CA VAL A 31 -8.80 -38.89 54.96
C VAL A 31 -8.32 -37.77 55.86
N ASP A 32 -7.01 -37.52 55.85
CA ASP A 32 -6.45 -36.33 56.48
C ASP A 32 -6.81 -35.09 55.65
N TRP A 33 -7.94 -34.48 56.02
CA TRP A 33 -8.44 -33.27 55.38
C TRP A 33 -7.50 -32.07 55.56
N LYS A 34 -6.69 -32.04 56.62
CA LYS A 34 -5.72 -30.97 56.85
C LYS A 34 -4.57 -31.09 55.84
N ALA A 35 -4.05 -32.29 55.63
CA ALA A 35 -3.02 -32.54 54.62
C ALA A 35 -3.51 -32.20 53.19
N LYS A 36 -4.77 -32.54 52.86
CA LYS A 36 -5.36 -32.15 51.56
C LYS A 36 -5.51 -30.65 51.38
N TYR A 37 -5.89 -29.92 52.44
CA TYR A 37 -5.99 -28.47 52.39
C TYR A 37 -4.62 -27.82 52.17
N GLU A 38 -3.59 -28.27 52.90
CA GLU A 38 -2.22 -27.77 52.73
C GLU A 38 -1.68 -28.06 51.32
N GLN A 39 -1.96 -29.24 50.75
CA GLN A 39 -1.64 -29.55 49.35
C GLN A 39 -2.37 -28.63 48.36
N ALA A 40 -3.68 -28.44 48.53
CA ALA A 40 -4.48 -27.58 47.65
C ALA A 40 -4.00 -26.11 47.68
N VAL A 41 -3.60 -25.60 48.86
CA VAL A 41 -3.01 -24.26 48.99
C VAL A 41 -1.66 -24.19 48.28
N ALA A 42 -0.81 -25.21 48.40
CA ALA A 42 0.48 -25.25 47.70
C ALA A 42 0.31 -25.31 46.18
N GLU A 43 -0.67 -26.07 45.69
CA GLU A 43 -1.01 -26.14 44.26
C GLU A 43 -1.60 -24.83 43.74
N SER A 44 -2.46 -24.18 44.53
CA SER A 44 -3.02 -22.86 44.22
C SER A 44 -1.91 -21.82 44.02
N ARG A 45 -0.91 -21.79 44.92
CA ARG A 45 0.25 -20.89 44.78
C ARG A 45 1.08 -21.19 43.53
N LYS A 46 1.31 -22.47 43.23
CA LYS A 46 2.02 -22.87 42.00
C LYS A 46 1.26 -22.45 40.74
N TRP A 47 -0.06 -22.57 40.75
CA TRP A 47 -0.90 -22.09 39.65
C TRP A 47 -0.88 -20.59 39.54
N GLU A 48 -0.93 -19.86 40.66
CA GLU A 48 -0.82 -18.41 40.67
C GLU A 48 0.51 -17.92 40.08
N GLU A 49 1.64 -18.54 40.46
CA GLU A 49 2.96 -18.25 39.91
C GLU A 49 3.02 -18.54 38.41
N ARG A 50 2.51 -19.70 37.97
CA ARG A 50 2.44 -20.07 36.55
C ARG A 50 1.54 -19.14 35.75
N SER A 51 0.40 -18.73 36.29
CA SER A 51 -0.50 -17.78 35.65
C SER A 51 0.13 -16.39 35.55
N LYS A 52 0.84 -15.93 36.58
CA LYS A 52 1.58 -14.67 36.54
C LYS A 52 2.72 -14.71 35.52
N ALA A 53 3.46 -15.82 35.45
CA ALA A 53 4.51 -16.00 34.46
C ALA A 53 3.95 -16.02 33.03
N ASN A 54 2.88 -16.77 32.79
CA ASN A 54 2.22 -16.83 31.49
C ASN A 54 1.66 -15.46 31.08
N ARG A 55 1.03 -14.72 32.00
CA ARG A 55 0.56 -13.35 31.74
C ARG A 55 1.71 -12.42 31.33
N ARG A 56 2.83 -12.44 32.06
CA ARG A 56 4.01 -11.64 31.72
C ARG A 56 4.57 -11.98 30.34
N GLN A 57 4.59 -13.26 29.97
CA GLN A 57 5.02 -13.69 28.64
C GLN A 57 4.06 -13.21 27.55
N ALA A 58 2.75 -13.30 27.79
CA ALA A 58 1.74 -12.79 26.85
C ALA A 58 1.84 -11.26 26.66
N ASP A 59 2.07 -10.51 27.74
CA ASP A 59 2.24 -9.06 27.68
C ASP A 59 3.51 -8.66 26.90
N GLN A 60 4.62 -9.41 27.05
CA GLN A 60 5.84 -9.20 26.27
C GLN A 60 5.63 -9.47 24.78
N LEU A 61 5.04 -10.62 24.43
CA LEU A 61 4.73 -10.96 23.04
C LEU A 61 3.81 -9.93 22.38
N LYS A 62 2.84 -9.42 23.13
CA LYS A 62 1.95 -8.36 22.64
C LYS A 62 2.71 -7.05 22.40
N GLY A 63 3.59 -6.66 23.33
CA GLY A 63 4.45 -5.48 23.17
C GLY A 63 5.37 -5.57 21.95
N GLU A 64 5.99 -6.73 21.72
CA GLU A 64 6.83 -6.98 20.55
C GLU A 64 6.02 -6.95 19.25
N ALA A 65 4.83 -7.55 19.22
CA ALA A 65 3.95 -7.53 18.06
C ALA A 65 3.44 -6.12 17.72
N ASP A 66 3.10 -5.31 18.73
CA ASP A 66 2.64 -3.93 18.53
C ASP A 66 3.80 -3.02 18.06
N ALA A 67 5.02 -3.24 18.57
CA ALA A 67 6.22 -2.56 18.07
C ALA A 67 6.52 -2.93 16.61
N ALA A 68 6.48 -4.22 16.27
CA ALA A 68 6.72 -4.70 14.91
C ALA A 68 5.70 -4.15 13.89
N LYS A 69 4.41 -4.02 14.27
CA LYS A 69 3.39 -3.37 13.44
C LYS A 69 3.73 -1.91 13.19
N THR A 70 4.11 -1.18 14.23
CA THR A 70 4.46 0.24 14.14
C THR A 70 5.66 0.45 13.21
N ASP A 71 6.66 -0.43 13.26
CA ASP A 71 7.83 -0.36 12.39
C ASP A 71 7.50 -0.75 10.94
N ALA A 72 6.62 -1.72 10.73
CA ALA A 72 6.15 -2.09 9.39
C ALA A 72 5.35 -0.95 8.71
N ASP A 73 4.54 -0.22 9.47
CA ASP A 73 3.79 0.93 8.94
C ASP A 73 4.74 2.08 8.57
N ARG A 74 5.75 2.35 9.40
CA ARG A 74 6.81 3.33 9.09
C ARG A 74 7.63 2.94 7.86
N LEU A 75 7.95 1.66 7.70
CA LEU A 75 8.67 1.17 6.54
C LEU A 75 7.88 1.40 5.24
N LYS A 76 6.58 1.06 5.25
CA LYS A 76 5.70 1.32 4.09
C LYS A 76 5.59 2.80 3.75
N GLU A 77 5.49 3.67 4.76
CA GLU A 77 5.47 5.12 4.53
C GLU A 77 6.78 5.61 3.88
N LEU A 78 7.93 5.12 4.35
CA LEU A 78 9.23 5.45 3.79
C LEU A 78 9.40 4.89 2.36
N GLU A 79 8.98 3.65 2.10
CA GLU A 79 8.99 3.04 0.77
C GLU A 79 8.12 3.82 -0.22
N GLY A 80 6.92 4.25 0.21
CA GLY A 80 6.03 5.09 -0.60
C GLY A 80 6.68 6.43 -0.97
N LYS A 81 7.29 7.11 0.01
CA LYS A 81 8.03 8.35 -0.23
C LYS A 81 9.21 8.15 -1.18
N VAL A 82 9.98 7.08 -1.02
CA VAL A 82 11.10 6.77 -1.93
C VAL A 82 10.60 6.52 -3.34
N ALA A 83 9.51 5.76 -3.53
CA ALA A 83 8.91 5.55 -4.85
C ALA A 83 8.40 6.87 -5.48
N GLU A 84 7.81 7.78 -4.70
CA GLU A 84 7.44 9.11 -5.16
C GLU A 84 8.66 9.93 -5.61
N TYR A 85 9.77 9.89 -4.86
CA TYR A 85 11.01 10.57 -5.26
C TYR A 85 11.62 9.97 -6.53
N GLU A 86 11.69 8.64 -6.63
CA GLU A 86 12.22 7.95 -7.81
C GLU A 86 11.38 8.24 -9.06
N THR A 87 10.05 8.28 -8.94
CA THR A 87 9.17 8.64 -10.06
C THR A 87 9.31 10.11 -10.46
N ALA A 88 9.55 11.01 -9.52
CA ALA A 88 9.84 12.41 -9.81
C ALA A 88 11.17 12.58 -10.58
N GLU A 89 12.24 11.87 -10.18
CA GLU A 89 13.51 11.91 -10.92
C GLU A 89 13.39 11.31 -12.33
N GLN A 90 12.65 10.21 -12.48
CA GLN A 90 12.38 9.61 -13.79
C GLN A 90 11.59 10.56 -14.69
N ARG A 91 10.58 11.24 -14.13
CA ARG A 91 9.81 12.26 -14.84
C ARG A 91 10.72 13.41 -15.29
N ASP A 92 11.60 13.89 -14.42
CA ASP A 92 12.57 14.93 -14.76
C ASP A 92 13.54 14.50 -15.89
N ALA A 93 14.00 13.26 -15.85
CA ALA A 93 14.85 12.69 -16.89
C ALA A 93 14.10 12.61 -18.24
N TRP A 94 12.84 12.17 -18.23
CA TRP A 94 12.00 12.14 -19.44
C TRP A 94 11.70 13.54 -19.97
N VAL A 95 11.41 14.52 -19.10
CA VAL A 95 11.18 15.91 -19.49
C VAL A 95 12.43 16.48 -20.16
N LYS A 96 13.63 16.29 -19.58
CA LYS A 96 14.90 16.74 -20.17
C LYS A 96 15.17 16.08 -21.52
N ALA A 97 14.96 14.77 -21.62
CA ALA A 97 15.16 14.03 -22.87
C ALA A 97 14.19 14.48 -23.97
N ALA A 98 12.91 14.68 -23.64
CA ALA A 98 11.91 15.19 -24.57
C ALA A 98 12.20 16.63 -24.99
N ALA A 99 12.58 17.50 -24.05
CA ALA A 99 12.97 18.88 -24.31
C ALA A 99 14.14 18.97 -25.30
N ALA A 100 15.20 18.18 -25.06
CA ALA A 100 16.37 18.13 -25.94
C ALA A 100 16.02 17.62 -27.34
N LYS A 101 15.12 16.62 -27.45
CA LYS A 101 14.76 16.01 -28.74
C LYS A 101 13.87 16.91 -29.60
N TYR A 102 12.94 17.65 -29.00
CA TYR A 102 11.96 18.46 -29.73
C TYR A 102 12.27 19.97 -29.68
N ALA A 103 13.39 20.36 -29.08
CA ALA A 103 13.80 21.76 -28.88
C ALA A 103 12.73 22.60 -28.14
N ILE A 104 11.93 21.95 -27.29
CA ILE A 104 10.91 22.59 -26.45
C ILE A 104 11.57 22.88 -25.09
N PRO A 105 11.44 24.09 -24.51
CA PRO A 105 11.96 24.36 -23.18
C PRO A 105 11.43 23.37 -22.14
N THR A 106 12.31 22.89 -21.26
CA THR A 106 11.96 21.95 -20.17
C THR A 106 10.85 22.51 -19.28
N ASP A 107 10.88 23.82 -19.05
CA ASP A 107 9.91 24.53 -18.22
C ASP A 107 8.50 24.37 -18.80
N ILE A 108 8.36 24.46 -20.13
CA ILE A 108 7.08 24.28 -20.83
C ILE A 108 6.59 22.83 -20.72
N LEU A 109 7.48 21.85 -20.88
CA LEU A 109 7.12 20.44 -20.77
C LEU A 109 6.73 20.03 -19.35
N SER A 110 7.41 20.58 -18.34
CA SER A 110 7.08 20.34 -16.92
C SER A 110 5.70 20.87 -16.52
N LEU A 111 5.23 21.92 -17.21
CA LEU A 111 3.93 22.56 -16.97
C LEU A 111 2.74 21.75 -17.55
N VAL A 112 2.97 20.81 -18.47
CA VAL A 112 1.89 20.03 -19.11
C VAL A 112 1.22 19.04 -18.15
N SER A 113 1.89 18.66 -17.07
CA SER A 113 1.35 17.77 -16.04
C SER A 113 1.08 18.52 -14.73
N ALA A 114 0.42 19.67 -14.82
CA ALA A 114 -0.01 20.40 -13.63
C ALA A 114 -1.08 19.61 -12.86
N ASP A 115 -0.87 19.42 -11.55
CA ASP A 115 -1.72 18.56 -10.71
C ASP A 115 -2.93 19.32 -10.09
N SER A 116 -3.06 20.61 -10.37
CA SER A 116 -4.12 21.47 -9.84
C SER A 116 -4.66 22.44 -10.90
N GLU A 117 -5.90 22.90 -10.73
CA GLU A 117 -6.56 23.83 -11.66
C GLU A 117 -5.78 25.16 -11.80
N GLU A 118 -5.28 25.68 -10.68
CA GLU A 118 -4.48 26.91 -10.65
C GLU A 118 -3.14 26.74 -11.39
N ALA A 119 -2.45 25.60 -11.19
CA ALA A 119 -1.23 25.28 -11.91
C ALA A 119 -1.50 25.05 -13.41
N MET A 120 -2.67 24.50 -13.78
CA MET A 120 -3.06 24.30 -15.17
C MET A 120 -3.35 25.63 -15.88
N MET A 121 -3.96 26.59 -15.19
CA MET A 121 -4.16 27.94 -15.71
C MET A 121 -2.84 28.69 -15.93
N ASP A 122 -1.88 28.57 -15.00
CA ASP A 122 -0.57 29.19 -15.15
C ASP A 122 0.26 28.53 -16.26
N ALA A 123 0.20 27.19 -16.36
CA ALA A 123 0.75 26.42 -17.46
C ALA A 123 0.20 26.89 -18.81
N ALA A 124 -1.13 27.02 -18.94
CA ALA A 124 -1.78 27.48 -20.16
C ALA A 124 -1.35 28.91 -20.55
N LYS A 125 -1.23 29.83 -19.58
CA LYS A 125 -0.72 31.19 -19.83
C LYS A 125 0.72 31.19 -20.33
N THR A 126 1.57 30.34 -19.76
CA THR A 126 2.98 30.27 -20.11
C THR A 126 3.21 29.58 -21.47
N ILE A 127 2.48 28.50 -21.75
CA ILE A 127 2.42 27.87 -23.08
C ILE A 127 1.91 28.87 -24.12
N GLY A 128 0.81 29.59 -23.82
CA GLY A 128 0.25 30.62 -24.68
C GLY A 128 1.27 31.71 -25.02
N ARG A 129 2.08 32.14 -24.03
CA ARG A 129 3.24 33.04 -24.24
C ARG A 129 4.26 32.52 -25.22
N HIS A 130 4.70 31.29 -25.01
CA HIS A 130 5.68 30.69 -25.89
C HIS A 130 5.18 30.60 -27.33
N ILE A 131 3.93 30.17 -27.53
CA ILE A 131 3.32 30.05 -28.86
C ILE A 131 3.14 31.42 -29.53
N HIS A 132 2.63 32.44 -28.83
CA HIS A 132 2.41 33.75 -29.45
C HIS A 132 3.71 34.51 -29.74
N THR A 133 4.75 34.33 -28.93
CA THR A 133 6.07 34.92 -29.22
C THR A 133 6.73 34.26 -30.44
N GLY A 134 6.46 32.97 -30.69
CA GLY A 134 6.94 32.25 -31.87
C GLY A 134 6.21 32.58 -33.19
N THR A 135 5.00 33.14 -33.14
CA THR A 135 4.18 33.40 -34.35
C THR A 135 4.35 34.80 -34.94
N HIS A 136 5.19 35.67 -34.38
CA HIS A 136 5.46 37.00 -34.96
C HIS A 136 6.24 37.00 -36.29
N GLY A 137 6.65 35.84 -36.81
CA GLY A 137 7.39 35.72 -38.07
C GLY A 137 6.71 34.95 -39.20
N GLN A 138 5.64 34.18 -38.94
CA GLN A 138 5.13 33.18 -39.90
C GLN A 138 3.82 33.59 -40.61
N GLY A 139 3.55 34.89 -40.69
CA GLY A 139 2.40 35.44 -41.41
C GLY A 139 2.62 36.82 -42.02
N SER A 140 3.77 37.45 -41.80
CA SER A 140 4.12 38.67 -42.52
C SER A 140 4.52 38.29 -43.93
N THR A 141 3.59 38.41 -44.87
CA THR A 141 3.88 38.35 -46.29
C THR A 141 5.08 39.26 -46.58
N PRO A 142 6.08 38.80 -47.34
CA PRO A 142 7.17 39.68 -47.72
C PRO A 142 6.60 40.88 -48.48
N ARG A 143 6.66 42.06 -47.86
CA ARG A 143 6.42 43.34 -48.53
C ARG A 143 7.68 43.72 -49.29
N HIS A 144 8.04 42.91 -50.28
CA HIS A 144 8.92 43.32 -51.36
C HIS A 144 8.18 43.09 -52.67
N GLU A 145 8.19 44.12 -53.50
CA GLU A 145 7.63 44.17 -54.85
C GLU A 145 8.03 42.91 -55.61
N ALA A 146 7.04 42.20 -56.15
CA ALA A 146 7.26 40.90 -56.79
C ALA A 146 8.26 41.04 -57.94
N ALA A 147 9.39 40.32 -57.86
CA ALA A 147 10.50 40.33 -58.81
C ALA A 147 10.16 39.91 -60.26
N GLY A 148 8.87 39.83 -60.61
CA GLY A 148 8.37 39.51 -61.94
C GLY A 148 7.53 40.60 -62.59
N GLN A 149 7.32 41.77 -61.98
CA GLN A 149 6.60 42.87 -62.63
C GLN A 149 7.40 43.44 -63.81
N LYS A 150 8.69 43.73 -63.62
CA LYS A 150 9.57 44.21 -64.70
C LYS A 150 9.73 43.21 -65.85
N SER A 151 9.75 41.91 -65.54
CA SER A 151 9.84 40.87 -66.57
C SER A 151 8.52 40.69 -67.34
N ARG A 152 7.37 41.01 -66.73
CA ARG A 152 6.07 40.97 -67.41
C ARG A 152 5.87 42.18 -68.31
N GLU A 153 6.24 43.37 -67.82
CA GLU A 153 6.21 44.61 -68.61
C GLU A 153 7.12 44.51 -69.84
N TRP A 154 8.31 43.92 -69.69
CA TRP A 154 9.22 43.69 -70.82
C TRP A 154 8.65 42.72 -71.87
N VAL A 155 7.94 41.66 -71.44
CA VAL A 155 7.32 40.71 -72.38
C VAL A 155 6.15 41.36 -73.11
N ASP A 156 5.31 42.14 -72.42
CA ASP A 156 4.18 42.84 -73.04
C ASP A 156 4.63 43.90 -74.06
N GLU A 157 5.74 44.61 -73.79
CA GLU A 157 6.33 45.58 -74.72
C GLU A 157 6.91 44.90 -75.98
N LEU A 158 7.46 43.70 -75.84
CA LEU A 158 8.01 42.91 -76.96
C LEU A 158 6.92 42.43 -77.93
N PHE A 159 5.71 42.12 -77.43
CA PHE A 159 4.58 41.69 -78.25
C PHE A 159 3.75 42.86 -78.83
N ALA A 160 3.96 44.09 -78.36
CA ALA A 160 3.29 45.28 -78.89
C ALA A 160 3.97 45.87 -80.15
N GLN A 161 5.19 45.43 -80.49
CA GLN A 161 5.96 45.88 -81.66
C GLN A 161 5.92 44.90 -82.86
N LEU A 162 5.08 43.87 -82.81
CA LEU A 162 4.79 42.96 -83.93
C LEU A 162 3.45 43.34 -84.60
#